data_AF-A0A7X9ED01-F1
#
_entry.id   AF-A0A7X9ED01-F1
#
_cell.length_a   1.000
_cell.length_b   1.000
_cell.length_c   1.000
_cell.angle_alpha   90.00
_cell.angle_beta   90.00
_cell.angle_gamma   90.00
#
_symmetry.space_group_name_H-M   'P 1'
#
loop_
_entity.id
_entity.type
_entity.pdbx_description
1 polymer ?
#
loop_
_entity_poly.entity_id
_entity_poly.type
_entity_poly.pdbx_seq_one_letter_code
_entity_poly.pdbx_strand_id
1 'polypeptide(L)'
;YVKGSGRSLEKYNMFEELSKFKNLMEKFGGHQMAAGLSIKKENVNELRKKLNENSPLTERDLIPKLTIDSHIPISDVSIDLINEIEALEPFGKGNPGPVFGDKKVSIERLYIMGANKNTLKLILSSNNNNRIDALGFNKVEKFTNMLASKFGLQKAQKMIRDQKCETQLDIAFVPALNTYNGITSVQLKLYDFRLSKI
;
A
#
# COMPACT_ATOMS: atom_id res chain seq x y z
N TYR A 1 6.09 -4.30 -36.40
CA TYR A 1 6.69 -3.83 -35.13
C TYR A 1 5.64 -3.77 -34.05
N VAL A 2 6.06 -3.90 -32.79
CA VAL A 2 5.21 -3.67 -31.61
C VAL A 2 5.77 -2.51 -30.80
N LYS A 3 4.91 -1.83 -30.04
CA LYS A 3 5.26 -0.73 -29.12
C LYS A 3 5.28 -1.26 -27.69
N GLY A 4 6.21 -0.77 -26.89
CA GLY A 4 6.34 -1.11 -25.48
C GLY A 4 6.59 0.13 -24.63
N SER A 5 6.17 0.07 -23.37
CA SER A 5 6.52 1.05 -22.35
C SER A 5 7.04 0.32 -21.11
N GLY A 6 8.03 0.92 -20.45
CA GLY A 6 8.64 0.43 -19.24
C GLY A 6 8.43 1.42 -18.09
N ARG A 7 8.33 0.87 -16.89
CA ARG A 7 8.37 1.60 -15.60
C ARG A 7 9.37 0.92 -14.72
N SER A 8 10.07 1.71 -13.92
CA SER A 8 11.14 1.21 -13.06
C SER A 8 10.95 1.55 -11.60
N LEU A 9 11.87 1.03 -10.81
CA LEU A 9 12.07 1.34 -9.40
C LEU A 9 13.46 1.99 -9.26
N GLU A 10 13.69 2.74 -8.20
CA GLU A 10 14.88 3.62 -8.07
C GLU A 10 16.21 2.91 -8.34
N LYS A 11 16.36 1.65 -7.90
CA LYS A 11 17.55 0.82 -8.09
C LYS A 11 17.75 0.24 -9.50
N TYR A 12 16.80 0.42 -10.41
CA TYR A 12 16.93 -0.06 -11.79
C TYR A 12 16.89 1.12 -12.75
N ASN A 13 18.01 1.39 -13.43
CA ASN A 13 18.05 2.42 -14.44
C ASN A 13 17.54 1.87 -15.77
N MET A 14 16.25 2.09 -16.04
CA MET A 14 15.60 1.56 -17.24
C MET A 14 16.30 1.96 -18.55
N PHE A 15 16.78 3.20 -18.62
CA PHE A 15 17.46 3.69 -19.82
C PHE A 15 18.79 2.99 -20.03
N GLU A 16 19.61 2.85 -18.98
CA GLU A 16 20.90 2.16 -19.05
C GLU A 16 20.73 0.67 -19.37
N GLU A 17 19.79 -0.01 -18.72
CA GLU A 17 19.57 -1.44 -18.91
C GLU A 17 19.04 -1.77 -20.30
N LEU A 18 18.14 -0.95 -20.86
CA LEU A 18 17.70 -1.09 -22.24
C LEU A 18 18.81 -0.75 -23.25
N SER A 19 19.68 0.21 -22.93
CA SER A 19 20.78 0.62 -23.81
C SER A 19 21.74 -0.53 -24.12
N LYS A 20 21.94 -1.46 -23.18
CA LYS A 20 22.77 -2.67 -23.37
C LYS A 20 22.27 -3.58 -24.51
N PHE A 21 20.98 -3.50 -24.86
CA PHE A 21 20.34 -4.34 -25.87
C PHE A 21 19.73 -3.52 -27.01
N LYS A 22 20.31 -2.36 -27.32
CA LYS A 22 19.86 -1.45 -28.38
C LYS A 22 19.68 -2.15 -29.74
N ASN A 23 20.53 -3.11 -30.05
CA ASN A 23 20.48 -3.90 -31.29
C ASN A 23 19.19 -4.73 -31.46
N LEU A 24 18.47 -5.03 -30.38
CA LEU A 24 17.21 -5.76 -30.44
C LEU A 24 16.01 -4.84 -30.73
N MET A 25 16.18 -3.52 -30.63
CA MET A 25 15.11 -2.52 -30.71
C MET A 25 15.29 -1.60 -31.92
N GLU A 26 14.19 -1.17 -32.52
CA GLU A 26 14.20 -0.18 -33.61
C GLU A 26 14.40 1.24 -33.08
N LYS A 27 13.69 1.55 -31.98
CA LYS A 27 13.74 2.84 -31.29
C LYS A 27 13.54 2.58 -29.81
N PHE A 28 14.31 3.24 -28.96
CA PHE A 28 14.02 3.33 -27.54
C PHE A 28 14.45 4.69 -27.01
N GLY A 29 13.84 5.12 -25.91
CA GLY A 29 14.19 6.36 -25.22
C GLY A 29 13.47 6.43 -23.87
N GLY A 30 13.88 7.39 -23.03
CA GLY A 30 13.33 7.56 -21.69
C GLY A 30 14.34 8.06 -20.69
N HIS A 31 14.05 7.82 -19.41
CA HIS A 31 14.88 8.16 -18.26
C HIS A 31 14.97 6.97 -17.31
N GLN A 32 15.69 7.14 -16.20
CA GLN A 32 15.87 6.10 -15.17
C GLN A 32 14.56 5.37 -14.79
N MET A 33 13.47 6.11 -14.58
CA MET A 33 12.20 5.56 -14.08
C MET A 33 11.20 5.10 -15.16
N ALA A 34 11.42 5.42 -16.43
CA ALA A 34 10.47 5.11 -17.49
C ALA A 34 11.13 5.09 -18.86
N ALA A 35 10.68 4.18 -19.73
CA ALA A 35 11.11 4.13 -21.12
C ALA A 35 9.96 3.82 -22.08
N GLY A 36 10.14 4.18 -23.33
CA GLY A 36 9.30 3.77 -24.46
C GLY A 36 10.18 3.10 -25.52
N LEU A 37 9.68 2.03 -26.13
CA LEU A 37 10.40 1.30 -27.17
C LEU A 37 9.51 0.85 -28.33
N SER A 38 10.15 0.61 -29.47
CA SER A 38 9.60 -0.05 -30.65
C SER A 38 10.50 -1.22 -31.01
N ILE A 39 9.94 -2.41 -31.19
CA ILE A 39 10.69 -3.65 -31.38
C ILE A 39 10.01 -4.54 -32.42
N LYS A 40 10.80 -5.33 -33.13
CA LYS A 40 10.32 -6.41 -34.01
C LYS A 40 9.66 -7.51 -33.17
N LYS A 41 8.56 -8.10 -33.66
CA LYS A 41 7.75 -9.05 -32.85
C LYS A 41 8.58 -10.27 -32.46
N GLU A 42 9.43 -10.71 -33.37
CA GLU A 42 10.39 -11.79 -33.23
C GLU A 42 11.44 -11.54 -32.12
N ASN A 43 11.83 -10.28 -31.87
CA ASN A 43 12.87 -9.94 -30.88
C ASN A 43 12.33 -9.79 -29.44
N VAL A 44 11.02 -9.82 -29.24
CA VAL A 44 10.40 -9.58 -27.91
C VAL A 44 10.86 -10.61 -26.89
N ASN A 45 10.89 -11.89 -27.27
CA ASN A 45 11.29 -12.97 -26.35
C ASN A 45 12.77 -12.89 -26.00
N GLU A 46 13.62 -12.54 -26.97
CA GLU A 46 15.06 -12.38 -26.75
C GLU A 46 15.32 -11.19 -25.82
N LEU A 47 14.67 -10.05 -26.04
CA LEU A 47 14.80 -8.89 -25.15
C LEU A 47 14.35 -9.22 -23.73
N ARG A 48 13.22 -9.93 -23.56
CA ARG A 48 12.75 -10.39 -22.24
C ARG A 48 13.82 -11.23 -21.55
N LYS A 49 14.36 -12.23 -22.24
CA LYS A 49 15.38 -13.12 -21.68
C LYS A 49 16.60 -12.32 -21.22
N LYS A 50 17.15 -11.49 -22.12
CA LYS A 50 18.33 -10.66 -21.85
C LYS A 50 18.14 -9.71 -20.66
N LEU A 51 16.99 -9.03 -20.56
CA LEU A 51 16.72 -8.12 -19.44
C LEU A 51 16.61 -8.84 -18.09
N ASN A 52 16.02 -10.04 -18.06
CA ASN A 52 15.90 -10.81 -16.82
C ASN A 52 17.24 -11.43 -16.40
N GLU A 53 18.00 -11.98 -17.33
CA GLU A 53 19.30 -12.62 -17.05
C GLU A 53 20.38 -11.61 -16.63
N ASN A 54 20.29 -10.37 -17.08
CA ASN A 54 21.29 -9.32 -16.80
C ASN A 54 20.76 -8.27 -15.82
N SER A 55 19.63 -8.53 -15.15
CA SER A 55 19.06 -7.61 -14.18
C SER A 55 20.00 -7.44 -12.99
N PRO A 56 20.36 -6.20 -12.59
CA PRO A 56 21.13 -5.95 -11.38
C PRO A 56 20.28 -6.11 -10.10
N LEU A 57 18.97 -6.34 -10.23
CA LEU A 57 18.07 -6.43 -9.09
C LEU A 57 18.18 -7.77 -8.39
N THR A 58 18.20 -7.70 -7.07
CA THR A 58 18.02 -8.89 -6.22
C THR A 58 16.54 -9.10 -5.94
N GLU A 59 16.17 -10.31 -5.51
CA GLU A 59 14.79 -10.58 -5.06
C GLU A 59 14.34 -9.63 -3.95
N ARG A 60 15.27 -9.17 -3.10
CA ARG A 60 15.00 -8.19 -2.04
C ARG A 60 14.62 -6.81 -2.58
N ASP A 61 15.13 -6.43 -3.74
CA ASP A 61 14.82 -5.14 -4.36
C ASP A 61 13.43 -5.11 -4.99
N LEU A 62 12.87 -6.30 -5.26
CA LEU A 62 11.52 -6.48 -5.76
C LEU A 62 10.47 -6.49 -4.63
N ILE A 63 10.89 -6.52 -3.37
CA ILE A 63 9.99 -6.47 -2.22
C ILE A 63 9.51 -5.03 -2.04
N PRO A 64 8.18 -4.77 -2.11
CA PRO A 64 7.63 -3.44 -1.84
C PRO A 64 8.02 -2.97 -0.44
N LYS A 65 8.53 -1.74 -0.36
CA LYS A 65 8.91 -1.12 0.92
C LYS A 65 7.84 -0.13 1.34
N LEU A 66 7.52 -0.14 2.62
CA LEU A 66 6.69 0.86 3.27
C LEU A 66 7.56 1.57 4.30
N THR A 67 7.81 2.85 4.09
CA THR A 67 8.46 3.71 5.08
C THR A 67 7.40 4.24 6.03
N ILE A 68 7.70 4.18 7.33
CA ILE A 68 6.90 4.80 8.38
C ILE A 68 7.74 5.96 8.90
N ASP A 69 7.22 7.17 8.80
CA ASP A 69 7.92 8.41 9.17
C ASP A 69 8.01 8.56 10.69
N SER A 70 6.95 8.20 11.42
CA SER A 70 6.95 8.18 12.87
C SER A 70 5.96 7.18 13.46
N HIS A 71 6.23 6.75 14.70
CA HIS A 71 5.25 6.04 15.52
C HIS A 71 4.32 7.05 16.19
N ILE A 72 3.01 6.86 16.05
CA ILE A 72 1.98 7.64 16.74
C ILE A 72 0.92 6.67 17.26
N PRO A 73 0.71 6.58 18.58
CA PRO A 73 -0.41 5.84 19.13
C PRO A 73 -1.74 6.34 18.57
N ILE A 74 -2.65 5.44 18.19
CA ILE A 74 -3.96 5.87 17.68
C ILE A 74 -4.78 6.65 18.73
N SER A 75 -4.43 6.55 20.01
CA SER A 75 -5.00 7.35 21.11
C SER A 75 -4.67 8.84 21.02
N ASP A 76 -3.55 9.16 20.38
CA ASP A 76 -2.96 10.50 20.34
C ASP A 76 -3.34 11.24 19.05
N VAL A 77 -4.06 10.55 18.14
CA VAL A 77 -4.56 11.15 16.91
C VAL A 77 -5.74 12.07 17.23
N SER A 78 -5.51 13.38 17.06
CA SER A 78 -6.48 14.44 17.30
C SER A 78 -6.73 15.28 16.03
N ILE A 79 -7.76 16.12 16.07
CA ILE A 79 -8.04 17.10 15.02
C ILE A 79 -6.87 18.08 14.88
N ASP A 80 -6.29 18.54 16.00
CA ASP A 80 -5.16 19.48 16.00
C ASP A 80 -3.92 18.89 15.32
N LEU A 81 -3.58 17.63 15.63
CA LEU A 81 -2.50 16.92 14.95
C LEU A 81 -2.73 16.84 13.44
N ILE A 82 -3.96 16.56 13.01
CA ILE A 82 -4.30 16.50 11.58
C ILE A 82 -4.13 17.87 10.94
N ASN A 83 -4.59 18.95 11.58
CA ASN A 83 -4.42 20.30 11.07
C ASN A 83 -2.93 20.69 10.95
N GLU A 84 -2.10 20.28 11.92
CA GLU A 84 -0.64 20.48 11.87
C GLU A 84 0.00 19.73 10.69
N ILE A 85 -0.45 18.50 10.41
CA ILE A 85 0.01 17.73 9.25
C ILE A 85 -0.43 18.41 7.95
N GLU A 86 -1.70 18.79 7.84
CA GLU A 86 -2.26 19.46 6.65
C GLU A 86 -1.59 20.81 6.38
N ALA A 87 -1.06 21.50 7.40
CA ALA A 87 -0.26 22.71 7.22
C ALA A 87 1.07 22.49 6.46
N LEU A 88 1.51 21.24 6.29
CA LEU A 88 2.70 20.88 5.50
C LEU A 88 2.41 20.69 4.01
N GLU A 89 1.16 20.88 3.58
CA GLU A 89 0.77 20.84 2.18
C GLU A 89 1.45 21.94 1.34
N PRO A 90 1.63 21.74 0.02
CA PRO A 90 1.09 20.65 -0.79
C PRO A 90 1.91 19.36 -0.73
N PHE A 91 1.22 18.23 -0.61
CA PHE A 91 1.85 16.92 -0.75
C PHE A 91 2.01 16.51 -2.22
N GLY A 92 3.07 15.77 -2.53
CA GLY A 92 3.37 15.29 -3.88
C GLY A 92 4.71 14.56 -3.96
N LYS A 93 5.24 14.42 -5.18
CA LYS A 93 6.49 13.67 -5.42
C LYS A 93 7.70 14.22 -4.65
N GLY A 94 7.78 15.54 -4.46
CA GLY A 94 8.87 16.20 -3.72
C GLY A 94 8.59 16.40 -2.22
N ASN A 95 7.35 16.17 -1.79
CA ASN A 95 6.89 16.32 -0.41
C ASN A 95 5.84 15.24 -0.13
N PRO A 96 6.24 13.96 0.00
CA PRO A 96 5.27 12.90 0.26
C PRO A 96 4.57 13.14 1.60
N GLY A 97 3.26 12.91 1.66
CA GLY A 97 2.53 12.99 2.93
C GLY A 97 3.04 11.95 3.92
N PRO A 98 3.11 12.27 5.23
CA PRO A 98 3.69 11.40 6.22
C PRO A 98 2.81 10.16 6.45
N VAL A 99 3.45 9.00 6.60
CA VAL A 99 2.83 7.74 6.98
C VAL A 99 3.25 7.41 8.41
N PHE A 100 2.27 7.24 9.28
CA PHE A 100 2.49 6.88 10.67
C PHE A 100 2.26 5.40 10.90
N GLY A 101 2.77 4.88 12.01
CA GLY A 101 2.56 3.50 12.42
C GLY A 101 2.13 3.38 13.86
N ASP A 102 1.37 2.33 14.16
CA ASP A 102 1.08 1.88 15.52
C ASP A 102 1.07 0.35 15.59
N LYS A 103 1.27 -0.21 16.79
CA LYS A 103 1.36 -1.65 17.01
C LYS A 103 0.38 -2.11 18.08
N LYS A 104 0.00 -3.39 17.98
CA LYS A 104 -0.90 -4.04 18.94
C LYS A 104 -2.26 -3.34 19.07
N VAL A 105 -2.73 -2.75 17.97
CA VAL A 105 -4.02 -2.04 17.92
C VAL A 105 -5.15 -3.07 17.84
N SER A 106 -6.08 -3.01 18.77
CA SER A 106 -7.19 -3.97 18.84
C SER A 106 -8.25 -3.65 17.80
N ILE A 107 -8.76 -4.68 17.14
CA ILE A 107 -9.95 -4.57 16.28
C ILE A 107 -11.18 -4.82 17.15
N GLU A 108 -12.12 -3.88 17.19
CA GLU A 108 -13.41 -4.10 17.85
C GLU A 108 -14.45 -4.64 16.87
N ARG A 109 -14.57 -3.97 15.72
CA ARG A 109 -15.51 -4.34 14.67
C ARG A 109 -14.89 -4.22 13.29
N LEU A 110 -15.46 -4.96 12.35
CA LEU A 110 -15.06 -4.89 10.95
C LEU A 110 -16.28 -4.88 10.03
N TYR A 111 -16.16 -4.17 8.91
CA TYR A 111 -17.16 -4.10 7.87
C TYR A 111 -16.49 -4.17 6.50
N ILE A 112 -17.12 -4.89 5.58
CA ILE A 112 -16.76 -4.87 4.15
C ILE A 112 -17.78 -3.99 3.45
N MET A 113 -17.30 -2.93 2.81
CA MET A 113 -18.11 -1.86 2.22
C MET A 113 -17.74 -1.60 0.76
N GLY A 114 -18.51 -0.72 0.12
CA GLY A 114 -18.35 -0.33 -1.29
C GLY A 114 -19.14 -1.24 -2.24
N ALA A 115 -19.54 -0.69 -3.39
CA ALA A 115 -20.30 -1.42 -4.41
C ALA A 115 -19.60 -2.72 -4.84
N ASN A 116 -18.27 -2.68 -4.93
CA ASN A 116 -17.43 -3.82 -5.30
C ASN A 116 -16.94 -4.65 -4.10
N LYS A 117 -17.43 -4.38 -2.88
CA LYS A 117 -17.01 -5.05 -1.63
C LYS A 117 -15.48 -5.07 -1.44
N ASN A 118 -14.81 -3.99 -1.85
CA ASN A 118 -13.35 -3.87 -1.85
C ASN A 118 -12.81 -2.96 -0.74
N THR A 119 -13.69 -2.30 0.03
CA THR A 119 -13.30 -1.37 1.09
C THR A 119 -13.44 -2.05 2.44
N LEU A 120 -12.34 -2.12 3.19
CA LEU A 120 -12.34 -2.59 4.57
C LEU A 120 -12.55 -1.39 5.49
N LYS A 121 -13.56 -1.44 6.36
CA LYS A 121 -13.69 -0.54 7.50
C LYS A 121 -13.42 -1.32 8.78
N LEU A 122 -12.53 -0.81 9.63
CA LEU A 122 -12.26 -1.33 10.96
C LEU A 122 -12.66 -0.27 11.98
N ILE A 123 -13.27 -0.69 13.08
CA ILE A 123 -13.36 0.11 14.30
C ILE A 123 -12.25 -0.38 15.19
N LEU A 124 -11.24 0.47 15.39
CA LEU A 124 -10.07 0.17 16.18
C LEU A 124 -10.25 0.74 17.58
N SER A 125 -9.78 0.00 18.58
CA SER A 125 -9.71 0.48 19.95
C SER A 125 -8.26 0.59 20.41
N SER A 126 -7.94 1.71 21.04
CA SER A 126 -6.65 1.91 21.71
C SER A 126 -6.70 1.32 23.13
N ASN A 127 -5.53 1.27 23.79
CA ASN A 127 -5.41 0.84 25.19
C ASN A 127 -6.24 1.67 26.18
N ASN A 128 -6.64 2.89 25.83
CA ASN A 128 -7.49 3.75 26.67
C ASN A 128 -9.00 3.66 26.34
N ASN A 129 -9.43 2.65 25.56
CA ASN A 129 -10.80 2.46 25.07
C ASN A 129 -11.33 3.55 24.09
N ASN A 130 -10.50 4.49 23.64
CA ASN A 130 -10.88 5.36 22.53
C ASN A 130 -11.06 4.54 21.26
N ARG A 131 -12.14 4.83 20.54
CA ARG A 131 -12.48 4.20 19.26
C ARG A 131 -12.17 5.12 18.11
N ILE A 132 -11.62 4.57 17.04
CA ILE A 132 -11.34 5.31 15.81
C ILE A 132 -11.68 4.45 14.60
N ASP A 133 -12.31 5.09 13.61
CA ASP A 133 -12.61 4.44 12.33
C ASP A 133 -11.35 4.39 11.48
N ALA A 134 -11.10 3.24 10.83
CA ALA A 134 -10.00 3.06 9.90
C ALA A 134 -10.49 2.45 8.59
N LEU A 135 -10.14 3.08 7.46
CA LEU A 135 -10.54 2.66 6.11
C LEU A 135 -9.35 2.18 5.29
N GLY A 136 -9.45 0.96 4.75
CA GLY A 136 -8.49 0.37 3.82
C GLY A 136 -9.13 0.06 2.47
N PHE A 137 -8.84 0.87 1.46
CA PHE A 137 -9.29 0.63 0.09
C PHE A 137 -8.50 -0.50 -0.56
N ASN A 138 -9.21 -1.42 -1.23
CA ASN A 138 -8.64 -2.63 -1.85
C ASN A 138 -7.85 -3.50 -0.85
N LYS A 139 -8.26 -3.50 0.42
CA LYS A 139 -7.59 -4.28 1.49
C LYS A 139 -8.37 -5.51 1.95
N VAL A 140 -9.58 -5.71 1.43
CA VAL A 140 -10.46 -6.81 1.86
C VAL A 140 -9.80 -8.17 1.63
N GLU A 141 -9.32 -8.45 0.41
CA GLU A 141 -8.68 -9.74 0.10
C GLU A 141 -7.45 -10.01 0.98
N LYS A 142 -6.57 -9.01 1.13
CA LYS A 142 -5.41 -9.12 2.03
C LYS A 142 -5.84 -9.45 3.47
N PHE A 143 -6.86 -8.75 3.98
CA PHE A 143 -7.36 -8.95 5.33
C PHE A 143 -7.99 -10.33 5.52
N THR A 144 -8.84 -10.77 4.58
CA THR A 144 -9.48 -12.09 4.65
C THR A 144 -8.47 -13.22 4.58
N ASN A 145 -7.48 -13.12 3.69
CA ASN A 145 -6.41 -14.10 3.58
C ASN A 145 -5.58 -14.16 4.87
N MET A 146 -5.23 -13.00 5.42
CA MET A 146 -4.52 -12.89 6.70
C MET A 146 -5.27 -13.57 7.85
N LEU A 147 -6.59 -13.32 7.98
CA LEU A 147 -7.42 -13.99 8.99
C LEU A 147 -7.51 -15.49 8.75
N ALA A 148 -7.74 -15.93 7.51
CA ALA A 148 -7.81 -17.34 7.15
C ALA A 148 -6.52 -18.09 7.46
N SER A 149 -5.36 -17.49 7.16
CA SER A 149 -4.06 -18.07 7.47
C SER A 149 -3.81 -18.23 8.97
N LYS A 150 -4.28 -17.30 9.82
CA LYS A 150 -4.08 -17.37 11.27
C LYS A 150 -5.12 -18.21 12.01
N PHE A 151 -6.38 -18.14 11.60
CA PHE A 151 -7.51 -18.70 12.36
C PHE A 151 -8.22 -19.86 11.66
N GLY A 152 -7.88 -20.14 10.39
CA GLY A 152 -8.60 -21.07 9.53
C GLY A 152 -9.79 -20.42 8.83
N LEU A 153 -10.13 -20.94 7.65
CA LEU A 153 -11.16 -20.39 6.76
C LEU A 153 -12.53 -20.23 7.44
N GLN A 154 -13.00 -21.26 8.14
CA GLN A 154 -14.33 -21.23 8.78
C GLN A 154 -14.42 -20.15 9.87
N LYS A 155 -13.37 -20.02 10.70
CA LYS A 155 -13.33 -19.02 11.77
C LYS A 155 -13.20 -17.60 11.21
N ALA A 156 -12.38 -17.41 10.18
CA ALA A 156 -12.26 -16.13 9.49
C ALA A 156 -13.58 -15.68 8.86
N GLN A 157 -14.30 -16.57 8.19
CA GLN A 157 -15.63 -16.29 7.63
C GLN A 157 -16.65 -15.94 8.73
N LYS A 158 -16.62 -16.65 9.85
CA LYS A 158 -17.47 -16.34 11.01
C LYS A 158 -17.16 -14.94 11.57
N MET A 159 -15.89 -14.59 11.77
CA MET A 159 -15.48 -13.25 12.23
C MET A 159 -16.01 -12.14 11.32
N ILE A 160 -15.93 -12.33 10.00
CA ILE A 160 -16.40 -11.35 9.02
C ILE A 160 -17.93 -11.22 9.06
N ARG A 161 -18.65 -12.34 9.08
CA ARG A 161 -20.11 -12.37 9.14
C ARG A 161 -20.63 -11.73 10.43
N ASP A 162 -20.02 -12.08 11.56
CA ASP A 162 -20.41 -11.61 12.89
C ASP A 162 -19.85 -10.18 13.16
N GLN A 163 -19.12 -9.59 12.21
CA GLN A 163 -18.50 -8.26 12.26
C GLN A 163 -17.61 -8.04 13.50
N LYS A 164 -17.04 -9.12 14.04
CA LYS A 164 -16.29 -9.12 15.28
C LYS A 164 -14.97 -9.84 15.08
N CYS A 165 -13.87 -9.17 15.43
CA CYS A 165 -12.53 -9.74 15.28
C CYS A 165 -11.68 -9.44 16.51
N GLU A 166 -11.57 -10.40 17.42
CA GLU A 166 -10.74 -10.26 18.63
C GLU A 166 -9.28 -10.54 18.30
N THR A 167 -8.65 -9.62 17.57
CA THR A 167 -7.23 -9.68 17.27
C THR A 167 -6.60 -8.30 17.24
N GLN A 168 -5.27 -8.26 17.20
CA GLN A 168 -4.49 -7.04 17.17
C GLN A 168 -3.70 -6.94 15.87
N LEU A 169 -3.59 -5.71 15.37
CA LEU A 169 -2.82 -5.36 14.18
C LEU A 169 -1.68 -4.42 14.51
N ASP A 170 -0.58 -4.60 13.79
CA ASP A 170 0.34 -3.51 13.52
C ASP A 170 -0.17 -2.82 12.24
N ILE A 171 -0.37 -1.51 12.31
CA ILE A 171 -0.97 -0.71 11.25
C ILE A 171 -0.02 0.39 10.79
N ALA A 172 -0.08 0.72 9.51
CA ALA A 172 0.49 1.91 8.92
C ALA A 172 -0.65 2.73 8.32
N PHE A 173 -0.70 4.02 8.67
CA PHE A 173 -1.87 4.85 8.42
C PHE A 173 -1.51 6.32 8.20
N VAL A 174 -2.46 7.05 7.62
CA VAL A 174 -2.48 8.51 7.58
C VAL A 174 -3.76 8.97 8.25
N PRO A 175 -3.72 9.81 9.30
CA PRO A 175 -4.91 10.37 9.91
C PRO A 175 -5.52 11.43 8.98
N ALA A 176 -6.85 11.50 8.96
CA ALA A 176 -7.59 12.44 8.14
C ALA A 176 -8.90 12.84 8.81
N LEU A 177 -9.39 14.04 8.49
CA LEU A 177 -10.74 14.45 8.86
C LEU A 177 -11.76 13.87 7.88
N ASN A 178 -12.84 13.33 8.40
CA ASN A 178 -14.00 12.90 7.63
C ASN A 178 -15.20 13.76 8.02
N THR A 179 -15.74 14.52 7.07
CA THR A 179 -16.95 15.32 7.27
C THR A 179 -18.13 14.67 6.56
N TYR A 180 -19.13 14.23 7.31
CA TYR A 180 -20.35 13.64 6.77
C TYR A 180 -21.57 14.20 7.50
N ASN A 181 -22.56 14.67 6.74
CA ASN A 181 -23.77 15.32 7.28
C ASN A 181 -23.47 16.43 8.31
N GLY A 182 -22.42 17.22 8.07
CA GLY A 182 -22.01 18.32 8.95
C GLY A 182 -21.27 17.90 10.23
N ILE A 183 -21.07 16.60 10.46
CA ILE A 183 -20.28 16.07 11.57
C ILE A 183 -18.87 15.75 11.06
N THR A 184 -17.87 16.37 11.67
CA THR A 184 -16.46 16.09 11.43
C THR A 184 -15.94 15.12 12.48
N SER A 185 -15.31 14.04 12.03
CA SER A 185 -14.68 13.05 12.91
C SER A 185 -13.30 12.68 12.41
N VAL A 186 -12.42 12.30 13.33
CA VAL A 186 -11.12 11.71 13.01
C VAL A 186 -11.31 10.32 12.40
N GLN A 187 -10.56 10.03 11.33
CA GLN A 187 -10.51 8.72 10.69
C GLN A 187 -9.08 8.39 10.27
N LEU A 188 -8.72 7.11 10.24
CA LEU A 188 -7.44 6.64 9.71
C LEU A 188 -7.61 6.09 8.30
N LYS A 189 -6.78 6.53 7.37
CA LYS A 189 -6.61 5.87 6.07
C LYS A 189 -5.50 4.82 6.20
N LEU A 190 -5.86 3.54 6.11
CA LEU A 190 -4.92 2.43 6.22
C LEU A 190 -4.10 2.28 4.94
N TYR A 191 -2.80 2.48 5.06
CA TYR A 191 -1.82 2.19 4.00
C TYR A 191 -1.49 0.71 3.99
N ASP A 192 -1.22 0.14 5.16
CA ASP A 192 -1.01 -1.29 5.30
C ASP A 192 -1.23 -1.79 6.73
N PHE A 193 -1.30 -3.11 6.88
CA PHE A 193 -1.41 -3.75 8.19
C PHE A 193 -0.87 -5.18 8.14
N ARG A 194 -0.58 -5.69 9.33
CA ARG A 194 -0.31 -7.11 9.58
C ARG A 194 -0.81 -7.50 10.96
N LEU A 195 -0.97 -8.79 11.20
CA LEU A 195 -1.21 -9.31 12.55
C LEU A 195 -0.03 -8.95 13.46
N SER A 196 -0.32 -8.42 14.64
CA SER A 196 0.71 -8.20 15.65
C SER A 196 1.33 -9.53 16.05
N LYS A 197 2.66 -9.54 16.16
CA LYS A 197 3.40 -10.67 16.74
C LYS A 197 3.13 -10.70 18.26
N ILE A 198 2.98 -11.92 18.79
CA ILE A 198 2.88 -12.17 20.23
C ILE A 198 4.22 -11.80 20.86
#